data_AF-A0A1F8PDJ2-F1
#
_entry.id   AF-A0A1F8PDJ2-F1
#
_cell.length_a   1.000
_cell.length_b   1.000
_cell.length_c   1.000
_cell.angle_alpha   90.00
_cell.angle_beta   90.00
_cell.angle_gamma   90.00
#
_symmetry.space_group_name_H-M   'P 1'
#
loop_
_entity.id
_entity.type
_entity.pdbx_description
1 polymer ?
#
loop_
_entity_poly.entity_id
_entity_poly.type
_entity_poly.pdbx_seq_one_letter_code
_entity_poly.pdbx_strand_id
1 'polypeptide(L)' 'MYKEWFNVLRGTEVYVPGYGRGVIGDLGGGFPDDRPWIDLGYSDNDWQTWSGYVTVYFLGPAPASIPYFMQ' A
#
# COMPACT_ATOMS: atom_id res chain seq x y z
N MET A 1 10.58 1.78 9.08
CA MET A 1 9.58 2.82 9.45
C MET A 1 8.20 2.48 8.84
N TYR A 2 7.38 1.61 9.46
CA TYR A 2 6.19 1.04 8.78
C TYR A 2 4.90 0.95 9.62
N LYS A 3 5.02 0.85 10.95
CA LYS A 3 3.85 0.68 11.85
C LYS A 3 2.97 1.93 11.94
N GLU A 4 3.57 3.12 11.92
CA GLU A 4 2.82 4.38 11.99
C GLU A 4 1.95 4.61 10.77
N TRP A 5 2.48 4.30 9.57
CA TRP A 5 1.74 4.36 8.32
C TRP A 5 0.55 3.41 8.35
N PHE A 6 0.78 2.14 8.71
CA PHE A 6 -0.30 1.16 8.81
C PHE A 6 -1.37 1.59 9.81
N ASN A 7 -1.00 2.11 10.97
CA ASN A 7 -1.97 2.55 11.98
C ASN A 7 -2.92 3.64 11.47
N VAL A 8 -2.45 4.53 10.60
CA VAL A 8 -3.27 5.60 10.03
C VAL A 8 -4.02 5.15 8.76
N LEU A 9 -3.39 4.30 7.94
CA LEU A 9 -3.87 3.98 6.60
C LEU A 9 -4.64 2.67 6.49
N ARG A 10 -4.56 1.78 7.48
CA ARG A 10 -5.28 0.49 7.47
C ARG A 10 -6.76 0.67 7.16
N GLY A 11 -7.29 -0.16 6.26
CA GLY A 11 -8.68 -0.07 5.81
C GLY A 11 -8.96 0.98 4.73
N THR A 12 -7.97 1.81 4.35
CA THR A 12 -8.13 2.75 3.24
C THR A 12 -8.12 2.00 1.90
N GLU A 13 -9.04 2.35 1.00
CA GLU A 13 -9.07 1.82 -0.35
C GLU A 13 -8.02 2.50 -1.23
N VAL A 14 -7.37 1.71 -2.09
CA VAL A 14 -6.37 2.17 -3.05
C VAL A 14 -6.61 1.54 -4.42
N TYR A 15 -6.09 2.18 -5.46
CA TYR A 15 -5.92 1.60 -6.79
C TYR A 15 -4.44 1.49 -7.11
N VAL A 16 -4.01 0.29 -7.52
CA VAL A 16 -2.65 -0.01 -7.95
C VAL A 16 -2.71 -0.42 -9.43
N PRO A 17 -2.12 0.36 -10.35
CA PRO A 17 -1.99 -0.02 -11.76
C PRO A 17 -1.41 -1.43 -11.92
N GLY A 18 -2.10 -2.28 -12.69
CA GLY A 18 -1.72 -3.67 -12.93
C GLY A 18 -2.25 -4.68 -11.90
N TYR A 19 -2.69 -4.26 -10.72
CA TYR A 19 -3.34 -5.12 -9.72
C TYR A 19 -4.84 -4.85 -9.62
N GLY A 20 -5.24 -3.58 -9.57
CA GLY A 20 -6.63 -3.16 -9.45
C GLY A 20 -6.92 -2.44 -8.13
N ARG A 21 -8.18 -2.53 -7.68
CA ARG A 21 -8.60 -1.96 -6.38
C ARG A 21 -8.18 -2.90 -5.25
N GLY A 22 -7.68 -2.32 -4.17
CA GLY A 22 -7.30 -3.04 -2.96
C GLY A 22 -7.57 -2.22 -1.70
N VAL A 23 -7.35 -2.85 -0.55
CA VAL A 23 -7.39 -2.22 0.76
C VAL A 23 -6.05 -2.41 1.45
N ILE A 24 -5.59 -1.40 2.21
CA ILE A 24 -4.40 -1.55 3.05
C ILE A 24 -4.77 -2.47 4.22
N GLY A 25 -4.47 -3.76 4.05
CA GLY A 25 -4.93 -4.83 4.95
C GLY A 25 -3.88 -5.34 5.93
N ASP A 26 -2.59 -5.20 5.61
CA ASP A 26 -1.49 -5.73 6.42
C ASP A 26 -0.24 -4.82 6.39
N LEU A 27 0.75 -5.12 7.23
CA LEU A 27 2.04 -4.46 7.29
C LEU A 27 3.19 -5.47 7.23
N GLY A 28 4.26 -5.12 6.52
CA GLY A 28 5.49 -5.92 6.46
C GLY A 28 6.63 -5.30 7.26
N GLY A 29 7.69 -6.09 7.49
CA GLY A 29 8.93 -5.60 8.12
C GLY A 29 9.69 -4.56 7.28
N GLY A 30 9.46 -4.57 5.97
CA GLY A 30 10.01 -3.64 5.01
C GLY A 30 11.48 -3.82 4.67
N PHE A 31 11.99 -2.88 3.87
CA PHE A 31 13.38 -2.92 3.45
C PHE A 31 14.30 -2.25 4.49
N PRO A 32 15.55 -2.72 4.62
CA PRO A 32 16.53 -2.15 5.54
C PRO A 32 16.90 -0.68 5.27
N ASP A 33 16.72 -0.22 4.03
CA ASP A 33 17.00 1.16 3.59
C ASP A 33 15.78 2.09 3.71
N ASP A 34 14.72 1.65 4.38
CA ASP A 34 13.48 2.40 4.61
C ASP A 34 12.76 2.89 3.34
N ARG A 35 13.07 2.33 2.16
CA ARG A 35 12.38 2.70 0.93
C ARG A 35 10.89 2.31 0.99
N PRO A 36 9.97 3.19 0.52
CA PRO A 36 8.57 2.84 0.39
C PRO A 36 8.38 1.65 -0.53
N TRP A 37 7.53 0.71 -0.12
CA TRP A 37 7.23 -0.49 -0.88
C TRP A 37 5.84 -0.99 -0.49
N ILE A 38 5.23 -1.74 -1.39
CA ILE A 38 3.97 -2.45 -1.17
C ILE A 38 4.18 -3.92 -1.49
N ASP A 39 3.40 -4.78 -0.86
CA ASP A 39 3.25 -6.18 -1.25
C ASP A 39 1.81 -6.42 -1.69
N LEU A 40 1.63 -7.18 -2.77
CA LEU A 40 0.32 -7.45 -3.37
C LEU A 40 -0.17 -8.81 -2.91
N GLY A 41 -1.28 -8.82 -2.17
CA GLY A 41 -1.91 -10.07 -1.74
C GLY A 41 -2.61 -10.76 -2.91
N TYR A 42 -2.18 -11.97 -3.25
CA TYR A 42 -2.86 -12.86 -4.18
C TYR A 42 -3.25 -14.16 -3.47
N SER A 43 -4.29 -14.83 -3.97
CA SER A 43 -4.46 -16.26 -3.71
C SER A 43 -3.45 -17.06 -4.53
N ASP A 44 -3.23 -18.32 -4.17
CA ASP A 44 -2.33 -19.19 -4.93
C ASP A 44 -2.77 -19.36 -6.40
N ASN A 45 -4.07 -19.27 -6.68
CA ASN A 45 -4.64 -19.51 -8.02
C ASN A 45 -4.62 -18.29 -8.94
N ASP A 46 -4.50 -17.07 -8.40
CA ASP A 46 -4.50 -15.82 -9.17
C ASP A 46 -3.19 -15.03 -9.03
N TRP A 47 -2.16 -15.67 -8.47
CA TRP A 47 -0.83 -15.10 -8.34
C TRP A 47 -0.24 -14.67 -9.68
N GLN A 48 0.39 -13.50 -9.67
CA GLN A 48 1.10 -12.95 -10.83
C GLN A 48 2.51 -12.50 -10.43
N THR A 49 3.48 -12.74 -11.32
CA THR A 49 4.80 -12.14 -11.17
C THR A 49 4.72 -10.63 -11.39
N TRP A 50 5.15 -9.84 -10.41
CA TRP A 50 5.07 -8.39 -10.47
C TRP A 50 6.28 -7.75 -9.79
N SER A 51 6.85 -6.71 -10.40
CA SER A 51 7.91 -5.88 -9.80
C SER A 51 8.03 -4.55 -10.52
N GLY A 52 8.48 -3.51 -9.80
CA GLY A 52 8.75 -2.19 -10.35
C GLY A 52 8.24 -1.06 -9.47
N TYR A 53 8.58 0.17 -9.85
CA TYR A 53 7.99 1.35 -9.24
C TYR A 53 6.62 1.62 -9.86
N VAL A 54 5.64 1.92 -9.01
CA VAL A 54 4.27 2.23 -9.42
C VAL A 54 3.73 3.39 -8.61
N THR A 55 2.85 4.18 -9.22
CA THR A 55 2.06 5.17 -8.50
C THR A 55 0.82 4.51 -7.91
N VAL A 56 0.67 4.58 -6.60
CA VAL A 56 -0.52 4.10 -5.87
C VAL A 56 -1.48 5.28 -5.68
N TYR A 57 -2.76 5.06 -5.97
CA TYR A 57 -3.80 6.07 -5.83
C TYR A 57 -4.67 5.74 -4.63
N PHE A 58 -4.73 6.62 -3.64
CA PHE A 58 -5.72 6.53 -2.57
C PHE A 58 -7.10 6.83 -3.15
N LEU A 59 -8.04 5.91 -2.94
CA LEU A 59 -9.42 6.06 -3.37
C LEU A 59 -10.23 6.77 -2.27
N GLY A 60 -11.23 7.54 -2.70
CA GLY A 60 -12.04 8.34 -1.81
C GLY A 60 -12.87 7.48 -0.83
N PRO A 61 -13.29 8.06 0.31
CA PRO A 61 -13.11 9.46 0.68
C PRO A 61 -11.68 9.77 1.10
N ALA A 62 -11.22 10.98 0.79
CA ALA A 62 -9.90 11.43 1.22
C ALA A 62 -9.80 11.34 2.75
N PRO A 63 -8.66 10.90 3.31
CA PRO A 63 -8.43 10.93 4.75
C PRO A 63 -8.65 12.34 5.29
N ALA A 64 -9.26 12.47 6.47
CA ALA A 64 -9.44 13.78 7.13
C ALA A 64 -8.10 14.48 7.43
N SER A 65 -7.01 13.72 7.49
CA SER A 65 -5.64 14.21 7.60
C SER A 65 -4.70 13.33 6.76
N ILE A 66 -3.83 13.98 5.99
CA ILE A 66 -2.68 13.32 5.36
C ILE A 66 -1.51 13.43 6.34
N PRO A 67 -0.98 12.32 6.86
CA PRO A 67 0.25 12.35 7.66
C PRO A 67 1.38 13.13 6.98
N TYR A 68 2.11 13.92 7.77
CA TYR A 68 3.21 14.78 7.29
C TYR A 68 4.29 14.02 6.51
N PHE A 69 4.46 12.73 6.78
CA PHE A 69 5.43 11.86 6.12
C PHE A 69 5.01 11.39 4.72
N MET A 70 3.80 11.73 4.26
CA MET A 70 3.35 11.52 2.89
C MET A 70 3.51 12.76 2.00
N GLN A 71 4.21 13.80 2.48
CA GLN A 71 4.58 15.01 1.70
C GLN A 71 5.94 14.87 1.00
#